data_AF-A0A833S769-F1
#
_entry.id   AF-A0A833S769-F1
#
_cell.length_a   1.000
_cell.length_b   1.000
_cell.length_c   1.000
_cell.angle_alpha   90.00
_cell.angle_beta   90.00
_cell.angle_gamma   90.00
#
_symmetry.space_group_name_H-M   'P 1'
#
loop_
_entity.id
_entity.type
_entity.pdbx_description
1 polymer ?
#
loop_
_entity_poly.entity_id
_entity_poly.type
_entity_poly.pdbx_seq_one_letter_code
_entity_poly.pdbx_strand_id
1 'polypeptide(L)'
;MELFRREADHWFMLNHQNVVHLYGACHVGTPFFVCEPAKSISLNSHVESLARARPGYNYEERGADPSDIMRCLLLAGIGLSTYTSVELSIAT
;
A
#
# COMPACT_ATOMS: atom_id res chain seq x y z
N MET A 1 3.85 -18.79 13.35
CA MET A 1 3.30 -17.75 14.26
C MET A 1 4.27 -16.61 14.48
N GLU A 2 5.57 -16.87 14.66
CA GLU A 2 6.58 -15.81 14.84
C GLU A 2 6.67 -14.87 13.63
N LEU A 3 6.60 -15.40 12.39
CA LEU A 3 6.54 -14.58 11.17
C LEU A 3 5.35 -13.63 11.14
N PHE A 4 4.15 -14.11 11.51
CA PHE A 4 2.92 -13.31 11.54
C PHE A 4 3.00 -12.18 12.56
N ARG A 5 3.50 -12.48 13.78
CA ARG A 5 3.71 -11.45 14.81
C ARG A 5 4.75 -10.44 14.36
N ARG A 6 5.88 -10.89 13.81
CA ARG A 6 6.92 -10.00 13.28
C ARG A 6 6.36 -9.06 12.21
N GLU A 7 5.58 -9.59 11.27
CA GLU A 7 4.92 -8.79 10.22
C GLU A 7 3.94 -7.77 10.83
N ALA A 8 3.11 -8.19 11.79
CA ALA A 8 2.21 -7.28 12.51
C ALA A 8 2.97 -6.18 13.25
N ASP A 9 4.05 -6.52 13.95
CA ASP A 9 4.86 -5.56 14.71
C ASP A 9 5.55 -4.55 13.80
N HIS A 10 6.14 -5.01 12.68
CA HIS A 10 6.78 -4.11 11.71
C HIS A 10 5.74 -3.21 11.03
N TRP A 11 4.62 -3.78 10.58
CA TRP A 11 3.58 -3.01 9.90
C TRP A 11 2.91 -2.00 10.83
N PHE A 12 2.64 -2.36 12.10
CA PHE A 12 2.06 -1.45 13.08
C PHE A 12 2.92 -0.18 13.31
N MET A 13 4.25 -0.30 13.17
CA MET A 13 5.18 0.82 13.29
C MET A 13 5.19 1.75 12.06
N LEU A 14 4.67 1.31 10.90
CA LEU A 14 4.62 2.12 9.69
C LEU A 14 3.44 3.09 9.74
N ASN A 15 3.72 4.33 10.16
CA ASN A 15 2.73 5.40 10.20
C ASN A 15 3.01 6.47 9.13
N HIS A 16 2.54 6.24 7.91
CA HIS A 16 2.73 7.17 6.79
C HIS A 16 1.53 7.16 5.83
N GLN A 17 1.17 8.31 5.26
CA GLN A 17 0.00 8.48 4.37
C GLN A 17 -0.02 7.58 3.12
N ASN A 18 1.15 7.09 2.68
CA ASN A 18 1.28 6.20 1.52
C ASN A 18 1.43 4.71 1.91
N VAL A 19 1.24 4.37 3.19
CA VAL A 19 1.23 3.00 3.69
C VAL A 19 -0.14 2.75 4.31
N VAL A 20 -0.77 1.62 3.95
CA VAL A 20 -2.06 1.23 4.53
C VAL A 20 -1.89 1.08 6.04
N HIS A 21 -2.73 1.76 6.81
CA HIS A 21 -2.62 1.74 8.26
C HIS A 21 -3.11 0.42 8.84
N LEU A 22 -2.32 -0.21 9.72
CA LEU A 22 -2.71 -1.41 10.46
C LEU A 22 -3.34 -1.01 11.80
N TYR A 23 -4.62 -1.34 12.01
CA TYR A 23 -5.31 -1.14 13.29
C TYR A 23 -4.97 -2.24 14.31
N GLY A 24 -4.68 -3.46 13.84
CA GLY A 24 -4.26 -4.56 14.72
C GLY A 24 -4.23 -5.91 14.01
N ALA A 25 -3.86 -6.96 14.75
CA ALA A 25 -3.81 -8.33 14.26
C ALA A 25 -4.24 -9.33 15.33
N CYS A 26 -4.85 -10.44 14.91
CA CYS A 26 -5.17 -11.57 15.78
C CYS A 26 -4.45 -12.81 15.27
N HIS A 27 -3.76 -13.54 16.16
CA HIS A 27 -3.03 -14.76 15.83
C HIS A 27 -3.64 -16.01 16.48
N VAL A 28 -4.70 -15.85 17.28
CA VAL A 28 -5.39 -16.96 17.95
C VAL A 28 -6.41 -17.57 16.99
N GLY A 29 -6.33 -18.88 16.76
CA GLY A 29 -7.16 -19.55 15.75
C GLY A 29 -6.66 -19.28 14.34
N THR A 30 -7.55 -18.81 13.46
CA THR A 30 -7.18 -18.38 12.10
C THR A 30 -6.59 -16.97 12.14
N PRO A 31 -5.31 -16.77 11.79
CA PRO A 31 -4.69 -15.45 11.87
C PRO A 31 -5.29 -14.45 10.88
N PHE A 32 -5.47 -13.20 11.29
CA PHE A 32 -5.96 -12.12 10.44
C PHE A 32 -5.44 -10.74 10.86
N PHE A 33 -5.39 -9.82 9.90
CA PHE A 33 -5.07 -8.41 10.10
C PHE A 33 -6.33 -7.55 10.02
N VAL A 34 -6.34 -6.43 10.74
CA VAL A 34 -7.38 -5.41 10.69
C VAL A 34 -6.71 -4.11 10.27
N CYS A 35 -7.04 -3.59 9.09
CA CYS A 35 -6.39 -2.43 8.50
C CYS A 35 -7.38 -1.45 7.88
N GLU A 36 -6.90 -0.26 7.52
CA GLU A 36 -7.66 0.73 6.77
C GLU A 36 -8.22 0.11 5.47
N PRO A 37 -9.50 0.34 5.14
CA PRO A 37 -10.05 -0.08 3.86
C PRO A 37 -9.31 0.60 2.69
N ALA A 38 -8.63 -0.20 1.88
CA ALA A 38 -7.99 0.31 0.68
C ALA A 38 -9.04 0.81 -0.32
N LYS A 39 -8.87 2.03 -0.84
CA LYS A 39 -9.76 2.61 -1.86
C LYS A 39 -9.76 1.82 -3.18
N SER A 40 -8.70 1.06 -3.41
CA SER A 40 -8.48 0.21 -4.58
C SER A 40 -7.76 -1.06 -4.18
N ILE A 41 -8.08 -2.17 -4.84
CA ILE A 41 -7.61 -3.51 -4.49
C ILE A 41 -6.15 -3.72 -4.91
N SER A 42 -5.69 -3.02 -5.96
CA SER A 42 -4.32 -3.08 -6.47
C SER A 42 -3.89 -1.78 -7.15
N LEU A 43 -2.59 -1.59 -7.34
CA LEU A 43 -2.04 -0.46 -8.10
C LEU A 43 -2.60 -0.40 -9.53
N ASN A 44 -2.75 -1.55 -10.18
CA ASN A 44 -3.34 -1.62 -11.52
C ASN A 44 -4.80 -1.15 -11.53
N SER A 45 -5.61 -1.63 -10.58
CA SER A 45 -7.01 -1.18 -10.44
C SER A 45 -7.13 0.32 -10.13
N HIS A 46 -6.15 0.87 -9.41
CA HIS A 46 -6.12 2.30 -9.12
C HIS A 46 -5.83 3.12 -10.37
N VAL A 47 -4.80 2.75 -11.15
CA VAL A 47 -4.45 3.45 -12.39
C VAL A 47 -5.59 3.37 -13.40
N GLU A 48 -6.24 2.22 -13.53
CA GLU A 48 -7.43 2.07 -14.35
C GLU A 48 -8.58 2.96 -13.86
N SER A 49 -8.81 3.03 -12.56
CA SER A 49 -9.83 3.93 -11.98
C SER A 49 -9.53 5.40 -12.25
N LEU A 50 -8.26 5.80 -12.22
CA LEU A 50 -7.84 7.18 -12.56
C LEU A 50 -8.11 7.48 -14.03
N ALA A 51 -7.77 6.55 -14.93
CA ALA A 51 -8.04 6.67 -16.35
C ALA A 51 -9.54 6.80 -16.64
N ARG A 52 -10.37 5.94 -16.04
CA ARG A 52 -11.84 5.97 -16.19
C ARG A 52 -12.48 7.24 -15.63
N ALA A 53 -11.86 7.88 -14.63
CA ALA A 53 -12.34 9.13 -14.05
C ALA A 53 -12.04 10.36 -14.94
N ARG A 54 -11.11 10.27 -15.90
CA ARG A 54 -10.76 11.37 -16.81
C ARG A 54 -11.76 11.43 -17.98
N PRO A 55 -12.51 12.52 -18.16
CA PRO A 55 -13.45 12.65 -19.28
C PRO A 55 -12.74 12.52 -20.64
N GLY A 56 -13.28 11.68 -21.52
CA GLY A 56 -12.73 11.46 -22.87
C GLY A 56 -11.47 10.60 -22.92
N TYR A 57 -10.98 10.07 -21.80
CA TYR A 57 -9.86 9.13 -21.81
C TYR A 57 -10.36 7.70 -22.08
N ASN A 58 -9.86 7.08 -23.15
CA ASN A 58 -10.20 5.71 -23.52
C ASN A 58 -9.14 4.72 -22.99
N TYR A 59 -9.41 4.11 -21.83
CA TYR A 59 -8.50 3.12 -21.24
C TYR A 59 -8.38 1.85 -22.08
N GLU A 60 -9.45 1.40 -22.75
CA GLU A 60 -9.42 0.16 -23.54
C GLU A 60 -8.48 0.29 -24.76
N GLU A 61 -8.37 1.50 -25.31
CA GLU A 61 -7.49 1.79 -26.45
C GLU A 61 -6.07 2.19 -26.03
N ARG A 62 -5.95 3.00 -24.98
CA ARG A 62 -4.67 3.62 -24.58
C ARG A 62 -3.98 2.91 -23.43
N GLY A 63 -4.70 2.05 -22.70
CA GLY A 63 -4.24 1.43 -21.47
C GLY A 63 -4.00 2.44 -20.35
N ALA A 64 -3.09 2.08 -19.45
CA ALA A 64 -2.69 2.90 -18.32
C ALA A 64 -1.84 4.10 -18.76
N ASP A 65 -2.22 5.29 -18.27
CA ASP A 65 -1.49 6.53 -18.54
C ASP A 65 -0.09 6.50 -17.88
N PRO A 66 1.01 6.71 -18.62
CA PRO A 66 2.36 6.67 -18.06
C PRO A 66 2.56 7.64 -16.89
N SER A 67 1.89 8.80 -16.91
CA SER A 67 1.99 9.77 -15.81
C SER A 67 1.27 9.28 -14.54
N ASP A 68 0.12 8.61 -14.67
CA ASP A 68 -0.54 7.98 -13.52
C ASP A 68 0.30 6.84 -12.94
N ILE A 69 0.89 6.01 -13.80
CA ILE A 69 1.82 4.96 -13.36
C ILE A 69 2.98 5.57 -12.60
N MET A 70 3.66 6.56 -13.18
CA MET A 70 4.83 7.19 -12.55
C MET A 70 4.47 7.85 -11.22
N ARG A 71 3.30 8.50 -11.14
CA ARG A 71 2.80 9.06 -9.89
C ARG A 71 2.57 7.98 -8.83
N CYS A 72 1.95 6.85 -9.20
CA CYS A 72 1.72 5.74 -8.29
C CYS A 72 3.04 5.14 -7.78
N LEU A 73 4.01 4.94 -8.68
CA LEU A 73 5.35 4.44 -8.32
C LEU A 73 6.09 5.39 -7.39
N LEU A 74 6.00 6.71 -7.62
CA LEU A 74 6.59 7.71 -6.75
C LEU A 74 5.99 7.65 -5.33
N LEU A 75 4.65 7.61 -5.22
CA LEU A 75 3.97 7.55 -3.92
C LEU A 75 4.31 6.26 -3.16
N ALA A 76 4.34 5.12 -3.87
CA ALA A 76 4.79 3.85 -3.32
C ALA A 76 6.24 3.95 -2.83
N GLY A 77 7.15 4.51 -3.63
CA GLY A 77 8.56 4.71 -3.25
C GLY A 77 8.73 5.58 -1.99
N ILE A 78 7.95 6.65 -1.87
CA ILE A 78 7.93 7.48 -0.63
C ILE A 78 7.46 6.64 0.55
N GLY A 79 6.39 5.85 0.39
CA GLY A 79 5.94 4.91 1.42
C GLY A 79 7.02 3.91 1.82
N LEU A 80 7.72 3.30 0.86
CA LEU A 80 8.82 2.36 1.12
C LEU A 80 10.00 3.02 1.84
N SER A 81 10.27 4.30 1.62
CA SER A 81 11.35 5.00 2.34
C SER A 81 11.11 5.12 3.85
N THR A 82 9.84 5.04 4.28
CA THR A 82 9.51 4.99 5.71
C THR A 82 9.84 3.63 6.32
N TYR A 83 9.72 2.56 5.54
CA TYR A 83 10.07 1.21 5.96
C TYR A 83 11.57 1.09 6.26
N THR A 84 12.43 1.61 5.38
CA THR A 84 13.88 1.56 5.61
C THR A 84 14.29 2.36 6.85
N SER A 85 13.65 3.51 7.09
CA SER A 85 13.90 4.33 8.29
C SER A 85 13.50 3.61 9.58
N VAL A 86 12.40 2.86 9.56
CA VAL A 86 11.91 2.06 10.71
C VAL A 86 12.81 0.85 10.96
N GLU A 87 13.25 0.13 9.92
CA GLU A 87 14.20 -0.97 10.09
C GLU A 87 15.52 -0.50 10.72
N LEU A 88 16.03 0.66 10.31
CA LEU A 88 17.22 1.28 10.90
C LEU A 88 17.03 1.62 12.40
N SER A 89 15.83 2.04 12.81
CA SER A 89 15.52 2.37 14.21
C SER A 89 15.32 1.14 15.10
N ILE A 90 14.94 0.00 14.54
CA ILE A 90 14.77 -1.27 15.30
C ILE A 90 16.13 -1.99 15.45
N ALA A 91 17.10 -1.70 14.57
CA ALA A 91 18.42 -2.33 14.56
C ALA A 91 19.47 -1.62 15.46
N THR A 92 19.14 -0.47 16.05
CA THR A 92 20.00 0.32 16.98
C THR A 92 19.48 0.24 18.41
#